data_AF-A0A2V4FZ08-F1
#
_entry.id   AF-A0A2V4FZ08-F1
#
_cell.length_a   1.000
_cell.length_b   1.000
_cell.length_c   1.000
_cell.angle_alpha   90.00
_cell.angle_beta   90.00
_cell.angle_gamma   90.00
#
_symmetry.space_group_name_H-M   'P 1'
#
loop_
_entity.id
_entity.type
_entity.pdbx_description
1 polymer ?
#
loop_
_entity_poly.entity_id
_entity_poly.type
_entity_poly.pdbx_seq_one_letter_code
_entity_poly.pdbx_strand_id
1 'polypeptide(L)'
;MKFRTKNQLRNLLLGSLVLAASAPALALKSDSSQPVSIDSLKQSLDMQSNVSTFTDNVVIKQGTIDIRADKVVVTRPGGDQNKTYIEAFGNPVTFYQMQDSGKPVKGHAQKVRYDVATQLVTLTGNAYLEQLDSNVKGDRITYLVQQQQMQAFSDKGKRVTTVLVPSQLQDKNEQKKSN
;
A
#
# COMPACT_ATOMS: atom_id res chain seq x y z
N MET A 1 -11.99 17.46 -84.71
CA MET A 1 -11.32 16.59 -83.72
C MET A 1 -12.11 16.70 -82.41
N LYS A 2 -12.65 15.59 -81.89
CA LYS A 2 -13.59 15.55 -80.75
C LYS A 2 -12.83 15.74 -79.43
N PHE A 3 -13.28 16.63 -78.54
CA PHE A 3 -12.85 16.63 -77.13
C PHE A 3 -14.05 16.48 -76.19
N ARG A 4 -13.87 15.54 -75.25
CA ARG A 4 -14.86 14.95 -74.36
C ARG A 4 -15.08 15.79 -73.11
N THR A 5 -16.33 15.84 -72.66
CA THR A 5 -16.79 16.30 -71.34
C THR A 5 -16.28 15.41 -70.20
N LYS A 6 -15.97 15.98 -69.03
CA LYS A 6 -15.96 15.25 -67.75
C LYS A 6 -16.32 16.18 -66.59
N ASN A 7 -17.23 15.68 -65.75
CA ASN A 7 -17.93 16.35 -64.67
C ASN A 7 -17.22 16.21 -63.30
N GLN A 8 -17.68 17.04 -62.35
CA GLN A 8 -18.08 16.75 -60.96
C GLN A 8 -17.23 17.30 -59.79
N LEU A 9 -17.92 18.17 -59.03
CA LEU A 9 -18.20 18.17 -57.58
C LEU A 9 -17.08 18.33 -56.53
N ARG A 10 -17.16 19.50 -55.86
CA ARG A 10 -17.19 19.76 -54.40
C ARG A 10 -16.30 18.90 -53.50
N ASN A 11 -15.30 19.54 -52.88
CA ASN A 11 -14.73 19.08 -51.61
C ASN A 11 -14.95 20.13 -50.51
N LEU A 12 -15.68 19.69 -49.48
CA LEU A 12 -15.98 20.41 -48.25
C LEU A 12 -14.76 20.50 -47.33
N LEU A 13 -14.69 21.62 -46.59
CA LEU A 13 -13.82 21.85 -45.44
C LEU A 13 -14.01 20.76 -44.37
N LEU A 14 -12.93 20.14 -43.91
CA LEU A 14 -12.89 19.43 -42.63
C LEU A 14 -12.09 20.28 -41.63
N GLY A 15 -12.82 20.88 -40.69
CA GLY A 15 -12.26 21.52 -39.50
C GLY A 15 -11.72 20.47 -38.53
N SER A 16 -10.49 20.68 -38.08
CA SER A 16 -9.82 19.88 -37.05
C SER A 16 -10.42 20.17 -35.67
N LEU A 17 -11.19 19.22 -35.14
CA LEU A 17 -11.60 19.23 -33.74
C LEU A 17 -10.61 18.40 -32.93
N VAL A 18 -9.59 19.05 -32.36
CA VAL A 18 -8.73 18.43 -31.34
C VAL A 18 -9.52 18.42 -30.04
N LEU A 19 -10.26 17.32 -29.80
CA LEU A 19 -10.81 16.99 -28.50
C LEU A 19 -9.65 16.55 -27.61
N ALA A 20 -9.12 17.47 -26.80
CA ALA A 20 -8.28 17.13 -25.67
C ALA A 20 -9.17 16.40 -24.64
N ALA A 21 -9.25 15.08 -24.76
CA ALA A 21 -9.84 14.23 -23.75
C ALA A 21 -8.94 14.28 -22.50
N SER A 22 -9.30 15.12 -21.53
CA SER A 22 -8.81 15.00 -20.16
C SER A 22 -9.37 13.71 -19.57
N ALA A 23 -8.65 12.60 -19.77
CA ALA A 23 -8.90 11.38 -19.03
C ALA A 23 -8.80 11.70 -17.53
N PRO A 24 -9.72 11.19 -16.67
CA PRO A 24 -9.55 11.31 -15.24
C PRO A 24 -8.28 10.57 -14.86
N ALA A 25 -7.23 11.33 -14.52
CA ALA A 25 -6.01 10.80 -13.95
C ALA A 25 -6.31 10.31 -12.52
N LEU A 26 -6.82 9.09 -12.40
CA LEU A 26 -6.77 8.35 -11.13
C LEU A 26 -5.32 7.88 -10.92
N ALA A 27 -4.45 8.80 -10.54
CA ALA A 27 -3.09 8.55 -10.09
C ALA A 27 -3.07 8.57 -8.54
N LEU A 28 -2.36 7.73 -7.79
CA LEU A 28 -1.69 6.45 -7.98
C LEU A 28 -1.73 5.84 -6.57
N LYS A 29 -2.10 4.57 -6.37
CA LYS A 29 -1.65 3.85 -5.15
C LYS A 29 -0.25 3.36 -5.42
N SER A 30 0.71 4.26 -5.23
CA SER A 30 2.06 4.12 -5.79
C SER A 30 2.84 2.94 -5.23
N ASP A 31 2.76 2.71 -3.92
CA ASP A 31 3.50 1.65 -3.24
C ASP A 31 3.10 0.27 -3.73
N SER A 32 1.80 0.02 -3.87
CA SER A 32 1.24 -1.29 -4.24
C SER A 32 1.75 -1.82 -5.58
N SER A 33 2.10 -0.91 -6.51
CA SER A 33 2.65 -1.25 -7.83
C SER A 33 4.17 -1.27 -7.85
N GLN A 34 4.84 -0.81 -6.78
CA GLN A 34 6.29 -0.87 -6.69
C GLN A 34 6.76 -2.31 -6.41
N PRO A 35 7.96 -2.67 -6.87
CA PRO A 35 8.62 -3.91 -6.47
C PRO A 35 8.81 -4.00 -4.97
N VAL A 36 8.69 -5.22 -4.43
CA VAL A 36 9.09 -5.53 -3.05
C VAL A 36 10.56 -5.94 -3.05
N SER A 37 11.36 -5.29 -2.23
CA SER A 37 12.77 -5.64 -1.98
C SER A 37 12.95 -6.06 -0.52
N ILE A 38 13.83 -7.03 -0.29
CA ILE A 38 14.16 -7.54 1.05
C ILE A 38 15.69 -7.60 1.15
N ASP A 39 16.25 -6.84 2.08
CA ASP A 39 17.67 -6.81 2.41
C ASP A 39 17.91 -7.48 3.77
N SER A 40 18.97 -8.28 3.90
CA SER A 40 19.29 -9.04 5.12
C SER A 40 20.72 -9.58 5.08
N LEU A 41 21.28 -9.97 6.23
CA LEU A 41 22.61 -10.60 6.27
C LEU A 41 22.58 -12.08 5.86
N LYS A 42 21.47 -12.78 6.09
CA LYS A 42 21.32 -14.20 5.75
C LYS A 42 19.98 -14.47 5.10
N GLN A 43 20.00 -15.36 4.11
CA GLN A 43 18.81 -15.87 3.44
C GLN A 43 18.86 -17.39 3.31
N SER A 44 17.69 -18.02 3.34
CA SER A 44 17.48 -19.43 3.01
C SER A 44 16.22 -19.58 2.18
N LEU A 45 16.27 -20.45 1.18
CA LEU A 45 15.14 -20.75 0.29
C LEU A 45 14.85 -22.25 0.34
N ASP A 46 13.63 -22.59 0.72
CA ASP A 46 13.07 -23.93 0.56
C ASP A 46 12.16 -23.95 -0.67
N MET A 47 12.66 -24.57 -1.74
CA MET A 47 11.94 -24.69 -3.01
C MET A 47 10.77 -25.68 -2.95
N GLN A 48 10.80 -26.67 -2.05
CA GLN A 48 9.71 -27.64 -1.92
C GLN A 48 8.49 -27.00 -1.26
N SER A 49 8.71 -26.23 -0.20
CA SER A 49 7.64 -25.54 0.52
C SER A 49 7.31 -24.15 -0.02
N ASN A 50 8.10 -23.61 -0.95
CA ASN A 50 7.99 -22.24 -1.46
C ASN A 50 8.08 -21.19 -0.34
N VAL A 51 9.05 -21.38 0.56
CA VAL A 51 9.31 -20.52 1.71
C VAL A 51 10.71 -19.92 1.62
N SER A 52 10.79 -18.60 1.69
CA SER A 52 12.06 -17.86 1.84
C SER A 52 12.16 -17.28 3.24
N THR A 53 13.28 -17.51 3.91
CA THR A 53 13.55 -16.96 5.25
C THR A 53 14.76 -16.03 5.19
N PHE A 54 14.60 -14.84 5.74
CA PHE A 54 15.61 -13.79 5.85
C PHE A 54 15.85 -13.52 7.33
N THR A 55 17.11 -13.38 7.75
CA THR A 55 17.46 -13.16 9.16
C THR A 55 18.60 -12.18 9.31
N ASP A 56 18.67 -11.60 10.52
CA ASP A 56 19.65 -10.65 10.99
C ASP A 56 19.56 -9.29 10.25
N ASN A 57 18.94 -8.31 10.92
CA ASN A 57 18.71 -6.94 10.42
C ASN A 57 18.00 -6.91 9.06
N VAL A 58 16.78 -7.43 9.02
CA VAL A 58 16.00 -7.51 7.79
C VAL A 58 15.25 -6.21 7.52
N VAL A 59 15.36 -5.69 6.30
CA VAL A 59 14.65 -4.50 5.83
C VAL A 59 13.83 -4.86 4.58
N ILE A 60 12.51 -4.69 4.67
CA ILE A 60 11.58 -4.85 3.54
C ILE A 60 11.21 -3.45 3.04
N LYS A 61 11.30 -3.22 1.73
CA LYS A 61 10.81 -1.98 1.11
C LYS A 61 9.88 -2.23 -0.07
N GLN A 62 8.83 -1.42 -0.15
CA GLN A 62 7.91 -1.36 -1.29
C GLN A 62 7.41 0.08 -1.48
N GLY A 63 7.99 0.81 -2.44
CA GLY A 63 7.77 2.25 -2.54
C GLY A 63 8.18 2.96 -1.25
N THR A 64 7.22 3.60 -0.58
CA THR A 64 7.41 4.27 0.70
C THR A 64 7.25 3.35 1.92
N ILE A 65 6.73 2.13 1.73
CA ILE A 65 6.63 1.14 2.81
C ILE A 65 8.04 0.70 3.21
N ASP A 66 8.36 0.79 4.51
CA ASP A 66 9.61 0.32 5.12
C ASP A 66 9.23 -0.52 6.36
N ILE A 67 9.62 -1.80 6.37
CA ILE A 67 9.41 -2.73 7.49
C ILE A 67 10.76 -3.24 7.94
N ARG A 68 11.06 -3.16 9.24
CA ARG A 68 12.33 -3.63 9.81
C ARG A 68 12.08 -4.66 10.88
N ALA A 69 12.86 -5.73 10.85
CA ALA A 69 12.66 -6.90 11.69
C ALA A 69 13.96 -7.68 11.90
N ASP A 70 13.97 -8.58 12.89
CA ASP A 70 15.08 -9.50 13.14
C ASP A 70 15.02 -10.70 12.18
N LYS A 71 13.79 -11.13 11.84
CA LYS A 71 13.51 -12.24 10.93
C LYS A 71 12.29 -11.96 10.06
N VAL A 72 12.36 -12.34 8.80
CA VAL A 72 11.24 -12.30 7.85
C VAL A 72 11.07 -13.65 7.17
N VAL A 73 9.83 -14.12 7.06
CA VAL A 73 9.47 -15.33 6.32
C VAL A 73 8.48 -14.94 5.22
N VAL A 74 8.84 -15.20 3.97
CA VAL A 74 7.96 -15.03 2.81
C VAL A 74 7.47 -16.41 2.40
N THR A 75 6.15 -16.57 2.39
CA THR A 75 5.51 -17.83 1.99
C THR A 75 4.68 -17.60 0.75
N ARG A 76 4.85 -18.47 -0.26
CA ARG A 76 4.02 -18.50 -1.46
C ARG A 76 3.26 -19.85 -1.54
N PRO A 77 2.08 -19.96 -0.91
CA PRO A 77 1.35 -21.22 -0.82
C PRO A 77 1.06 -21.81 -2.21
N GLY A 78 1.55 -23.03 -2.45
CA GLY A 78 1.39 -23.71 -3.74
C GLY A 78 2.00 -22.98 -4.94
N GLY A 79 2.93 -22.06 -4.72
CA GLY A 79 3.52 -21.23 -5.79
C GLY A 79 2.59 -20.12 -6.30
N ASP A 80 1.42 -19.92 -5.68
CA ASP A 80 0.44 -18.90 -6.09
C ASP A 80 0.83 -17.51 -5.58
N GLN A 81 1.15 -16.60 -6.51
CA GLN A 81 1.53 -15.23 -6.19
C GLN A 81 0.41 -14.47 -5.45
N ASN A 82 -0.87 -14.78 -5.72
CA ASN A 82 -2.01 -14.11 -5.08
C ASN A 82 -2.24 -14.53 -3.63
N LYS A 83 -1.54 -15.57 -3.17
CA LYS A 83 -1.57 -16.04 -1.78
C LYS A 83 -0.29 -15.70 -1.02
N THR A 84 0.61 -14.93 -1.64
CA THR A 84 1.88 -14.55 -1.01
C THR A 84 1.62 -13.68 0.21
N TYR A 85 2.24 -14.05 1.32
CA TYR A 85 2.28 -13.23 2.52
C TYR A 85 3.68 -13.22 3.13
N ILE A 86 3.96 -12.14 3.86
CA ILE A 86 5.23 -11.88 4.51
C ILE A 86 4.99 -11.82 6.01
N GLU A 87 5.72 -12.58 6.80
CA GLU A 87 5.69 -12.53 8.26
C GLU A 87 7.03 -12.03 8.80
N ALA A 88 7.01 -10.85 9.39
CA ALA A 88 8.15 -10.23 10.05
C ALA A 88 8.03 -10.41 11.57
N PHE A 89 9.16 -10.68 12.22
CA PHE A 89 9.28 -10.95 13.65
C PHE A 89 10.46 -10.16 14.23
N GLY A 90 10.29 -9.59 15.41
CA GLY A 90 11.36 -8.85 16.08
C GLY A 90 10.92 -8.27 17.41
N ASN A 91 11.81 -7.55 18.08
CA ASN A 91 11.58 -6.95 19.39
C ASN A 91 11.93 -5.44 19.42
N PRO A 92 11.19 -4.56 18.73
CA PRO A 92 10.00 -4.83 17.92
C PRO A 92 10.29 -4.90 16.41
N VAL A 93 9.31 -5.35 15.64
CA VAL A 93 9.18 -5.02 14.21
C VAL A 93 8.66 -3.59 14.08
N THR A 94 9.25 -2.79 13.19
CA THR A 94 8.76 -1.44 12.88
C THR A 94 8.12 -1.39 11.49
N PHE A 95 7.06 -0.61 11.35
CA PHE A 95 6.36 -0.33 10.09
C PHE A 95 6.36 1.19 9.85
N TYR A 96 6.61 1.59 8.60
CA TYR A 96 6.49 2.96 8.13
C TYR A 96 5.84 2.97 6.74
N GLN A 97 4.99 3.96 6.48
CA GLN A 97 4.49 4.30 5.15
C GLN A 97 4.24 5.81 5.04
N MET A 98 4.54 6.40 3.88
CA MET A 98 4.03 7.73 3.54
C MET A 98 2.73 7.58 2.75
N GLN A 99 1.61 8.10 3.28
CA GLN A 99 0.34 8.07 2.54
C GLN A 99 0.36 9.07 1.39
N ASP A 100 -0.48 8.85 0.38
CA ASP A 100 -0.69 9.78 -0.73
C ASP A 100 -1.14 11.18 -0.27
N SER A 101 -1.72 11.28 0.92
CA SER A 101 -2.09 12.54 1.58
C SER A 101 -0.89 13.34 2.13
N GLY A 102 0.32 12.79 2.05
CA GLY A 102 1.53 13.33 2.67
C GLY A 102 1.63 13.09 4.19
N LYS A 103 0.69 12.33 4.76
CA LYS A 103 0.69 12.00 6.20
C LYS A 103 1.40 10.66 6.43
N PRO A 104 2.45 10.60 7.27
CA PRO A 104 3.12 9.35 7.57
C PRO A 104 2.28 8.49 8.52
N VAL A 105 2.30 7.18 8.28
CA VAL A 105 1.83 6.15 9.21
C VAL A 105 3.03 5.39 9.72
N LYS A 106 3.15 5.27 11.04
CA LYS A 106 4.21 4.51 11.70
C LYS A 106 3.59 3.51 12.65
N GLY A 107 4.27 2.40 12.90
CA GLY A 107 3.79 1.42 13.85
C GLY A 107 4.89 0.49 14.32
N HIS A 108 4.60 -0.25 15.38
CA HIS A 108 5.45 -1.32 15.84
C HIS A 108 4.63 -2.43 16.49
N ALA A 109 5.17 -3.63 16.46
CA ALA A 109 4.62 -4.81 17.11
C ALA A 109 5.68 -5.92 17.23
N GLN A 110 5.38 -6.99 17.94
CA GLN A 110 6.27 -8.17 18.00
C GLN A 110 6.25 -8.98 16.69
N LYS A 111 5.10 -8.99 16.00
CA LYS A 111 4.91 -9.63 14.70
C LYS A 111 4.16 -8.69 13.77
N VAL A 112 4.62 -8.59 12.53
CA VAL A 112 3.86 -7.96 11.44
C VAL A 112 3.66 -8.98 10.34
N ARG A 113 2.41 -9.12 9.88
CA ARG A 113 2.07 -9.89 8.69
C ARG A 113 1.60 -8.94 7.59
N TYR A 114 2.12 -9.12 6.38
CA TYR A 114 1.65 -8.40 5.19
C TYR A 114 1.14 -9.39 4.15
N ASP A 115 -0.18 -9.39 3.93
CA ASP A 115 -0.79 -10.16 2.85
C ASP A 115 -0.75 -9.31 1.58
N VAL A 116 0.12 -9.68 0.63
CA VAL A 116 0.51 -8.81 -0.51
C VAL A 116 -0.68 -8.55 -1.45
N ALA A 117 -1.50 -9.57 -1.72
CA ALA A 117 -2.61 -9.46 -2.65
C ALA A 117 -3.75 -8.55 -2.12
N THR A 118 -4.08 -8.68 -0.83
CA THR A 118 -5.14 -7.87 -0.19
C THR A 118 -4.60 -6.54 0.36
N GLN A 119 -3.27 -6.42 0.44
CA GLN A 119 -2.55 -5.28 1.01
C GLN A 119 -2.98 -5.00 2.45
N LEU A 120 -3.17 -6.09 3.19
CA LEU A 120 -3.53 -6.07 4.60
C LEU A 120 -2.27 -6.23 5.44
N VAL A 121 -1.95 -5.20 6.22
CA VAL A 121 -0.92 -5.26 7.25
C VAL A 121 -1.59 -5.62 8.58
N THR A 122 -1.08 -6.62 9.28
CA THR A 122 -1.56 -7.04 10.60
C THR A 122 -0.41 -6.98 11.59
N LEU A 123 -0.50 -6.06 12.54
CA LEU A 123 0.42 -5.89 13.66
C LEU A 123 -0.11 -6.69 14.86
N THR A 124 0.69 -7.58 15.45
CA THR A 124 0.28 -8.43 16.57
C THR A 124 1.32 -8.42 17.69
N GLY A 125 0.85 -8.34 18.93
CA GLY A 125 1.68 -8.34 20.14
C GLY A 125 2.22 -6.93 20.42
N ASN A 126 1.66 -6.28 21.46
CA ASN A 126 1.91 -4.88 21.79
C ASN A 126 1.80 -3.97 20.57
N ALA A 127 0.73 -4.16 19.79
CA ALA A 127 0.55 -3.46 18.53
C ALA A 127 0.27 -1.98 18.78
N TYR A 128 1.05 -1.14 18.08
CA TYR A 128 0.92 0.31 18.08
C TYR A 128 0.92 0.81 16.63
N LEU A 129 0.05 1.78 16.35
CA LEU A 129 0.06 2.50 15.10
C LEU A 129 -0.24 3.98 15.35
N GLU A 130 0.48 4.86 14.68
CA GLU A 130 0.33 6.31 14.76
C GLU A 130 0.27 6.93 13.37
N GLN A 131 -0.52 7.99 13.28
CA GLN A 131 -0.57 8.87 12.12
C GLN A 131 -0.53 10.30 12.64
N LEU A 132 0.54 11.03 12.32
CA LEU A 132 0.85 12.32 12.95
C LEU A 132 0.86 12.18 14.48
N ASP A 133 -0.01 12.90 15.20
CA ASP A 133 -0.08 12.87 16.66
C ASP A 133 -1.20 11.95 17.19
N SER A 134 -2.04 11.42 16.30
CA SER A 134 -3.10 10.48 16.65
C SER A 134 -2.57 9.06 16.63
N ASN A 135 -2.99 8.22 17.58
CA ASN A 135 -2.46 6.87 17.71
C ASN A 135 -3.47 5.87 18.27
N VAL A 136 -3.20 4.59 18.04
CA VAL A 136 -3.98 3.46 18.52
C VAL A 136 -3.06 2.36 19.07
N LYS A 137 -3.46 1.77 20.20
CA LYS A 137 -2.79 0.66 20.90
C LYS A 137 -3.76 -0.49 21.10
N GLY A 138 -3.29 -1.72 20.90
CA GLY A 138 -4.04 -2.94 21.16
C GLY A 138 -3.18 -4.19 21.10
N ASP A 139 -3.79 -5.36 21.26
CA ASP A 139 -3.08 -6.64 21.08
C ASP A 139 -2.90 -6.96 19.59
N ARG A 140 -3.83 -6.51 18.75
CA ARG A 140 -3.76 -6.64 17.29
C ARG A 140 -4.34 -5.41 16.58
N ILE A 141 -3.64 -4.92 15.57
CA ILE A 141 -4.11 -3.84 14.68
C ILE A 141 -4.05 -4.35 13.24
N THR A 142 -5.12 -4.16 12.48
CA THR A 142 -5.16 -4.39 11.04
C THR A 142 -5.21 -3.06 10.30
N TYR A 143 -4.48 -2.98 9.19
CA TYR A 143 -4.41 -1.81 8.33
C TYR A 143 -4.53 -2.23 6.86
N LEU A 144 -5.64 -1.84 6.23
CA LEU A 144 -5.87 -2.00 4.79
C LEU A 144 -5.23 -0.81 4.08
N VAL A 145 -4.01 -1.00 3.55
CA VAL A 145 -3.20 0.06 2.92
C VAL A 145 -3.99 0.75 1.81
N GLN A 146 -4.63 -0.03 0.94
CA GLN A 146 -5.47 0.48 -0.13
C GLN A 146 -6.62 1.36 0.34
N GLN A 147 -7.29 1.00 1.43
CA GLN A 147 -8.50 1.71 1.86
C GLN A 147 -8.18 2.79 2.90
N GLN A 148 -6.91 2.85 3.35
CA GLN A 148 -6.47 3.62 4.49
C GLN A 148 -7.37 3.38 5.72
N GLN A 149 -7.82 2.13 5.89
CA GLN A 149 -8.74 1.73 6.97
C GLN A 149 -7.99 0.93 8.03
N MET A 150 -8.25 1.27 9.29
CA MET A 150 -7.62 0.65 10.46
C MET A 150 -8.68 0.04 11.35
N GLN A 151 -8.39 -1.14 11.91
CA GLN A 151 -9.16 -1.73 12.99
C GLN A 151 -8.22 -2.22 14.07
N ALA A 152 -8.60 -2.06 15.33
CA ALA A 152 -7.80 -2.50 16.47
C ALA A 152 -8.63 -3.42 17.36
N PHE A 153 -7.96 -4.41 17.92
CA PHE A 153 -8.54 -5.47 18.72
C PHE A 153 -7.70 -5.68 19.97
N SER A 154 -8.37 -6.11 21.04
CA SER A 154 -7.72 -6.56 22.26
C SER A 154 -8.20 -7.95 22.63
N ASP A 155 -7.35 -8.71 23.29
CA ASP A 155 -7.68 -10.01 23.84
C ASP A 155 -8.61 -9.86 25.05
N LYS A 156 -9.19 -10.98 25.51
CA LYS A 156 -10.15 -10.99 26.62
C LYS A 156 -9.54 -10.33 27.87
N GLY A 157 -10.27 -9.36 28.42
CA GLY A 157 -9.87 -8.63 29.63
C GLY A 157 -8.93 -7.44 29.39
N LYS A 158 -8.47 -7.21 28.15
CA LYS A 158 -7.69 -6.02 27.77
C LYS A 158 -8.56 -5.00 27.01
N ARG A 159 -7.98 -3.84 26.71
CA ARG A 159 -8.66 -2.74 26.01
C ARG A 159 -7.83 -2.21 24.86
N VAL A 160 -8.51 -1.79 23.80
CA VAL A 160 -7.95 -0.89 22.79
C VAL A 160 -7.95 0.52 23.34
N THR A 161 -6.85 1.25 23.14
CA THR A 161 -6.75 2.68 23.49
C THR A 161 -6.47 3.47 22.23
N THR A 162 -7.26 4.51 21.98
CA THR A 162 -7.07 5.43 20.86
C THR A 162 -6.96 6.84 21.39
N VAL A 163 -5.95 7.58 20.95
CA VAL A 163 -5.78 9.01 21.21
C VAL A 163 -5.98 9.74 19.90
N LEU A 164 -6.95 10.65 19.88
CA LEU A 164 -7.26 11.50 18.72
C LEU A 164 -6.89 12.93 19.05
N VAL A 165 -6.12 13.55 18.17
CA VAL A 165 -5.77 14.97 18.30
C VAL A 165 -6.79 15.82 17.54
N PRO A 166 -7.61 16.65 18.23
CA PRO A 166 -8.78 17.29 17.61
C PRO A 166 -8.50 18.18 16.40
N SER A 167 -7.35 18.87 16.37
CA SER A 167 -6.96 19.71 15.23
C SER A 167 -6.75 18.90 13.96
N GLN A 168 -6.26 17.66 14.07
CA GLN A 168 -5.98 16.77 12.94
C GLN A 168 -7.22 16.07 12.39
N LEU A 169 -8.32 16.08 13.14
CA LEU A 169 -9.62 15.58 12.67
C LEU A 169 -10.28 16.55 11.68
N GLN A 170 -9.92 17.84 11.71
CA GLN A 170 -10.58 18.90 10.95
C GLN A 170 -10.09 19.00 9.49
N ASP A 171 -8.83 18.63 9.21
CA ASP A 171 -8.24 18.66 7.86
C ASP A 171 -9.07 17.89 6.81
N LYS A 172 -9.80 16.85 7.21
CA LYS A 172 -10.60 16.02 6.31
C LYS A 172 -11.82 16.76 5.74
N ASN A 173 -12.27 17.82 6.42
CA ASN A 173 -13.45 18.61 6.02
C ASN A 173 -13.11 19.74 5.05
N GLU A 174 -11.87 20.23 5.03
CA GLU A 174 -11.48 21.33 4.14
C GLU A 174 -11.17 20.85 2.72
N GLN A 175 -10.54 19.67 2.56
CA GLN A 175 -10.32 19.06 1.25
C GLN A 175 -11.62 18.71 0.52
N LYS A 176 -12.70 18.40 1.25
CA LYS A 176 -14.02 18.14 0.65
C LYS A 176 -14.76 19.40 0.17
N LYS A 177 -14.36 20.59 0.62
CA LYS A 177 -14.97 21.87 0.21
C LYS A 177 -14.31 22.51 -1.00
N SER A 178 -13.15 22.00 -1.44
CA SER A 178 -12.36 22.55 -2.54
C SER A 178 -12.44 21.76 -3.86
N ASN A 179 -13.33 20.74 -3.94
CA ASN A 179 -13.62 19.98 -5.16
C ASN A 179 -15.07 20.16 -5.58
#